data_AF-A0A9Y2JQY6-F1
#
_entry.id   AF-A0A9Y2JQY6-F1
#
_cell.length_a   1.000
_cell.length_b   1.000
_cell.length_c   1.000
_cell.angle_alpha   90.00
_cell.angle_beta   90.00
_cell.angle_gamma   90.00
#
_symmetry.space_group_name_H-M   'P 1'
#
loop_
_entity.id
_entity.type
_entity.pdbx_description
1 polymer ?
#
loop_
_entity_poly.entity_id
_entity_poly.type
_entity_poly.pdbx_seq_one_letter_code
_entity_poly.pdbx_strand_id
1 'polypeptide(L)'
;MSERGKRLDDLLDLLETWWAEDTVAHEGVGYAIAESHVALKPVRKPPVHLAGFGEKSLRRVAERADGWLPVWSVPEQFPADVLTSTLAKIRADAERAGRDPKAVGAALRVNAAPGTEPEIIAESVTKIVAALEPDHTFVDLTYLTSSVDEHLDLTGKLLELVARG
;
A
#
# COMPACT_ATOMS: atom_id res chain seq x y z
N MET A 1 8.07 -7.71 -18.35
CA MET A 1 7.46 -6.71 -17.42
C MET A 1 6.18 -6.07 -17.97
N SER A 2 6.10 -5.72 -19.28
CA SER A 2 4.93 -5.06 -19.90
C SER A 2 3.59 -5.79 -19.67
N GLU A 3 3.58 -7.12 -19.79
CA GLU A 3 2.34 -7.91 -19.71
C GLU A 3 1.73 -7.92 -18.30
N ARG A 4 2.55 -7.94 -17.24
CA ARG A 4 2.06 -7.91 -15.85
C ARG A 4 1.26 -6.65 -15.53
N GLY A 5 1.71 -5.49 -16.04
CA GLY A 5 0.98 -4.23 -15.87
C GLY A 5 -0.37 -4.25 -16.55
N LYS A 6 -0.43 -4.75 -17.80
CA LYS A 6 -1.68 -4.87 -18.55
C LYS A 6 -2.68 -5.82 -17.87
N ARG A 7 -2.21 -6.96 -17.37
CA ARG A 7 -3.05 -7.90 -16.61
C ARG A 7 -3.59 -7.27 -15.32
N LEU A 8 -2.82 -6.43 -14.64
CA LEU A 8 -3.30 -5.69 -13.48
C LEU A 8 -4.33 -4.63 -13.86
N ASP A 9 -4.10 -3.88 -14.95
CA ASP A 9 -5.08 -2.90 -15.44
C ASP A 9 -6.42 -3.56 -15.77
N ASP A 10 -6.36 -4.68 -16.49
CA ASP A 10 -7.53 -5.48 -16.85
C ASP A 10 -8.25 -6.07 -15.63
N LEU A 11 -7.50 -6.57 -14.63
CA LEU A 11 -8.09 -7.04 -13.38
C LEU A 11 -8.80 -5.91 -12.62
N LEU A 12 -8.23 -4.71 -12.60
CA LEU A 12 -8.87 -3.57 -11.96
C LEU A 12 -10.18 -3.19 -12.67
N ASP A 13 -10.23 -3.23 -14.02
CA ASP A 13 -11.47 -2.99 -14.78
C ASP A 13 -12.55 -4.03 -14.45
N LEU A 14 -12.15 -5.30 -14.37
CA LEU A 14 -13.03 -6.37 -13.93
C LEU A 14 -13.56 -6.13 -12.51
N LEU A 15 -12.71 -5.77 -11.55
CA LEU A 15 -13.12 -5.60 -10.16
C LEU A 15 -14.15 -4.47 -9.98
N GLU A 16 -14.02 -3.37 -10.74
CA GLU A 16 -15.03 -2.30 -10.75
C GLU A 16 -16.40 -2.85 -11.14
N THR A 17 -16.46 -3.65 -12.21
CA THR A 17 -17.70 -4.28 -12.69
C THR A 17 -18.21 -5.32 -11.69
N TRP A 18 -17.30 -6.15 -11.16
CA TRP A 18 -17.62 -7.23 -10.23
C TRP A 18 -18.26 -6.73 -8.93
N TRP A 19 -17.81 -5.58 -8.43
CA TRP A 19 -18.36 -4.98 -7.21
C TRP A 19 -19.67 -4.22 -7.44
N ALA A 20 -19.97 -3.79 -8.67
CA ALA A 20 -21.13 -2.97 -8.98
C ALA A 20 -22.31 -3.74 -9.58
N GLU A 21 -22.05 -4.72 -10.46
CA GLU A 21 -23.06 -5.30 -11.34
C GLU A 21 -23.46 -6.72 -10.93
N ASP A 22 -24.76 -7.04 -10.91
CA ASP A 22 -25.27 -8.36 -10.51
C ASP A 22 -24.88 -9.49 -11.48
N THR A 23 -24.67 -9.18 -12.75
CA THR A 23 -24.23 -10.13 -13.78
C THR A 23 -22.96 -9.61 -14.41
N VAL A 24 -21.90 -10.44 -14.42
CA VAL A 24 -20.59 -10.07 -14.97
C VAL A 24 -20.13 -11.09 -15.99
N ALA A 25 -19.63 -10.59 -17.10
CA ALA A 25 -18.84 -11.33 -18.09
C ALA A 25 -17.61 -10.49 -18.43
N HIS A 26 -16.46 -11.11 -18.67
CA HIS A 26 -15.22 -10.37 -18.94
C HIS A 26 -14.27 -11.17 -19.82
N GLU A 27 -13.77 -10.56 -20.89
CA GLU A 27 -12.73 -11.12 -21.75
C GLU A 27 -11.42 -10.41 -21.44
N GLY A 28 -10.64 -11.00 -20.54
CA GLY A 28 -9.45 -10.37 -19.96
C GLY A 28 -8.15 -10.75 -20.64
N VAL A 29 -7.04 -10.30 -20.06
CA VAL A 29 -5.69 -10.58 -20.59
C VAL A 29 -5.25 -11.99 -20.17
N GLY A 30 -5.63 -12.98 -20.97
CA GLY A 30 -5.25 -14.39 -20.79
C GLY A 30 -6.19 -15.19 -19.89
N TYR A 31 -7.41 -14.69 -19.65
CA TYR A 31 -8.49 -15.39 -18.96
C TYR A 31 -9.82 -14.83 -19.44
N ALA A 32 -10.89 -15.59 -19.25
CA ALA A 32 -12.25 -15.15 -19.53
C ALA A 32 -13.17 -15.57 -18.39
N ILE A 33 -14.16 -14.74 -18.12
CA ILE A 33 -15.26 -14.99 -17.18
C ILE A 33 -16.52 -15.07 -18.02
N ALA A 34 -17.08 -16.27 -18.10
CA ALA A 34 -18.40 -16.46 -18.71
C ALA A 34 -19.46 -15.69 -17.90
N GLU A 35 -20.55 -15.30 -18.56
CA GLU A 35 -21.66 -14.60 -17.91
C GLU A 35 -22.08 -15.32 -16.63
N SER A 36 -21.89 -14.63 -15.51
CA SER A 36 -22.02 -15.19 -14.17
C SER A 36 -22.80 -14.23 -13.29
N HIS A 37 -23.74 -14.76 -12.52
CA HIS A 37 -24.46 -13.99 -11.51
C HIS A 37 -23.65 -13.91 -10.22
N VAL A 38 -23.38 -12.69 -9.76
CA VAL A 38 -22.52 -12.38 -8.61
C VAL A 38 -23.36 -11.71 -7.52
N ALA A 39 -24.09 -12.53 -6.75
CA ALA A 39 -25.08 -12.06 -5.79
C ALA A 39 -24.50 -11.42 -4.50
N LEU A 40 -23.25 -11.73 -4.14
CA LEU A 40 -22.62 -11.18 -2.93
C LEU A 40 -21.79 -9.95 -3.28
N LYS A 41 -22.30 -8.77 -2.94
CA LYS A 41 -21.60 -7.50 -3.10
C LYS A 41 -20.98 -7.03 -1.79
N PRO A 42 -19.81 -6.36 -1.84
CA PRO A 42 -19.30 -5.70 -0.66
C PRO A 42 -20.24 -4.53 -0.30
N VAL A 43 -20.48 -4.31 1.00
CA VAL A 43 -21.37 -3.23 1.49
C VAL A 43 -20.94 -1.85 0.97
N ARG A 44 -19.64 -1.68 0.72
CA ARG A 44 -19.03 -0.54 0.04
C ARG A 44 -17.91 -1.04 -0.85
N LYS A 45 -17.59 -0.31 -1.92
CA LYS A 45 -16.40 -0.60 -2.74
C LYS A 45 -15.15 -0.71 -1.84
N PRO A 46 -14.40 -1.83 -1.88
CA PRO A 46 -13.17 -1.96 -1.13
C PRO A 46 -12.10 -0.97 -1.64
N PRO A 47 -11.35 -0.29 -0.75
CA PRO A 47 -10.29 0.60 -1.18
C PRO A 47 -9.13 -0.19 -1.81
N VAL A 48 -8.68 0.24 -2.97
CA VAL A 48 -7.57 -0.38 -3.70
C VAL A 48 -6.28 0.35 -3.41
N HIS A 49 -5.33 -0.35 -2.81
CA HIS A 49 -3.97 0.16 -2.58
C HIS A 49 -2.97 -0.55 -3.48
N LEU A 50 -2.11 0.20 -4.16
CA LEU A 50 -1.14 -0.35 -5.10
C LEU A 50 0.30 -0.01 -4.67
N ALA A 51 1.20 -0.97 -4.85
CA ALA A 51 2.62 -0.85 -4.57
C ALA A 51 3.44 -0.57 -5.85
N GLY A 52 4.61 0.03 -5.66
CA GLY A 52 5.61 0.22 -6.72
C GLY A 52 6.22 1.62 -6.73
N PHE A 53 7.39 1.72 -7.34
CA PHE A 53 8.19 2.96 -7.44
C PHE A 53 8.48 3.36 -8.90
N GLY A 54 8.14 2.50 -9.87
CA GLY A 54 8.33 2.80 -11.28
C GLY A 54 7.28 3.77 -11.80
N GLU A 55 7.64 4.56 -12.81
CA GLU A 55 6.76 5.57 -13.40
C GLU A 55 5.38 5.01 -13.78
N LYS A 56 5.33 3.85 -14.44
CA LYS A 56 4.06 3.19 -14.82
C LYS A 56 3.24 2.71 -13.63
N SER A 57 3.87 2.30 -12.52
CA SER A 57 3.13 1.92 -11.30
C SER A 57 2.60 3.15 -10.58
N LEU A 58 3.40 4.21 -10.47
CA LEU A 58 2.99 5.46 -9.82
C LEU A 58 1.86 6.15 -10.59
N ARG A 59 1.92 6.16 -11.92
CA ARG A 59 0.81 6.63 -12.77
C ARG A 59 -0.47 5.83 -12.53
N ARG A 60 -0.38 4.50 -12.39
CA ARG A 60 -1.54 3.66 -12.07
C ARG A 60 -2.11 3.97 -10.69
N VAL A 61 -1.26 4.20 -9.68
CA VAL A 61 -1.71 4.64 -8.35
C VAL A 61 -2.50 5.94 -8.47
N ALA A 62 -1.92 6.93 -9.16
CA ALA A 62 -2.51 8.25 -9.36
C ALA A 62 -3.85 8.19 -10.10
N GLU A 63 -3.98 7.36 -11.14
CA GLU A 63 -5.19 7.29 -11.96
C GLU A 63 -6.27 6.37 -11.39
N ARG A 64 -5.92 5.33 -10.62
CA ARG A 64 -6.83 4.22 -10.32
C ARG A 64 -6.93 3.77 -8.87
N ALA A 65 -5.94 4.06 -8.02
CA ALA A 65 -5.89 3.56 -6.65
C ALA A 65 -6.44 4.58 -5.65
N ASP A 66 -6.92 4.10 -4.51
CA ASP A 66 -7.27 4.89 -3.33
C ASP A 66 -6.03 5.18 -2.46
N GLY A 67 -4.95 4.42 -2.63
CA GLY A 67 -3.71 4.69 -1.91
C GLY A 67 -2.45 4.02 -2.48
N TRP A 68 -1.31 4.56 -2.05
CA TRP A 68 0.02 4.02 -2.33
C TRP A 68 0.51 3.14 -1.19
N LEU A 69 1.20 2.04 -1.51
CA LEU A 69 1.87 1.16 -0.53
C LEU A 69 3.40 1.32 -0.59
N PRO A 70 3.96 2.37 0.03
CA PRO A 70 5.41 2.49 0.17
C PRO A 70 5.97 1.51 1.20
N VAL A 71 7.25 1.20 1.03
CA VAL A 71 8.04 0.46 2.01
C VAL A 71 9.14 1.36 2.53
N TRP A 72 9.29 1.39 3.85
CA TRP A 72 10.40 2.03 4.55
C TRP A 72 11.25 0.96 5.21
N SER A 73 12.57 1.04 5.04
CA SER A 73 13.51 0.07 5.63
C SER A 73 14.16 0.65 6.88
N VAL A 74 14.42 -0.19 7.88
CA VAL A 74 15.23 0.14 9.05
C VAL A 74 16.40 -0.82 9.15
N PRO A 75 17.66 -0.36 9.16
CA PRO A 75 18.10 1.03 8.96
C PRO A 75 17.69 1.62 7.59
N GLU A 76 17.59 2.94 7.55
CA GLU A 76 17.15 3.71 6.37
C GLU A 76 18.11 3.49 5.19
N GLN A 77 17.58 3.10 4.02
CA GLN A 77 18.37 2.91 2.80
C GLN A 77 18.37 4.15 1.89
N PHE A 78 17.40 5.04 2.09
CA PHE A 78 17.23 6.29 1.38
C PHE A 78 16.57 7.30 2.32
N PRO A 79 16.72 8.61 2.09
CA PRO A 79 16.13 9.60 2.97
C PRO A 79 14.60 9.66 2.83
N ALA A 80 13.93 10.10 3.89
CA ALA A 80 12.46 10.13 3.99
C ALA A 80 11.80 10.99 2.89
N ASP A 81 12.52 11.99 2.40
CA ASP A 81 12.10 12.90 1.32
C ASP A 81 11.79 12.16 0.00
N VAL A 82 12.39 10.99 -0.23
CA VAL A 82 12.07 10.14 -1.38
C VAL A 82 10.62 9.68 -1.33
N LEU A 83 10.10 9.28 -0.16
CA LEU A 83 8.70 8.86 -0.06
C LEU A 83 7.74 10.05 -0.13
N THR A 84 8.06 11.16 0.55
CA THR A 84 7.20 12.34 0.57
C THR A 84 7.10 12.99 -0.82
N SER A 85 8.22 13.13 -1.52
CA SER A 85 8.25 13.63 -2.91
C SER A 85 7.55 12.69 -3.89
N THR A 86 7.65 11.37 -3.68
CA THR A 86 6.93 10.39 -4.50
C THR A 86 5.42 10.50 -4.29
N LEU A 87 4.94 10.59 -3.05
CA LEU A 87 3.52 10.78 -2.77
C LEU A 87 3.00 12.11 -3.34
N ALA A 88 3.77 13.20 -3.21
CA ALA A 88 3.43 14.48 -3.81
C ALA A 88 3.30 14.38 -5.35
N LYS A 89 4.21 13.64 -6.00
CA LYS A 89 4.13 13.39 -7.44
C LYS A 89 2.87 12.60 -7.82
N ILE A 90 2.55 11.52 -7.09
CA ILE A 90 1.34 10.72 -7.31
C ILE A 90 0.10 11.61 -7.22
N ARG A 91 0.01 12.45 -6.19
CA ARG A 91 -1.12 13.37 -5.99
C ARG A 91 -1.25 14.39 -7.13
N ALA A 92 -0.12 14.94 -7.60
CA ALA A 92 -0.12 15.84 -8.76
C ALA A 92 -0.53 15.12 -10.07
N ASP A 93 -0.14 13.85 -10.25
CA ASP A 93 -0.61 13.01 -11.37
C ASP A 93 -2.11 12.72 -11.26
N ALA A 94 -2.64 12.51 -10.04
CA ALA A 94 -4.05 12.26 -9.80
C ALA A 94 -4.90 13.49 -10.16
N GLU A 95 -4.43 14.68 -9.76
CA GLU A 95 -5.06 15.96 -10.13
C GLU A 95 -5.07 16.17 -11.66
N ARG A 96 -3.95 15.87 -12.35
CA ARG A 96 -3.90 15.89 -13.82
C ARG A 96 -4.88 14.92 -14.48
N ALA A 97 -5.18 13.81 -13.81
CA ALA A 97 -6.17 12.83 -14.24
C ALA A 97 -7.62 13.19 -13.84
N GLY A 98 -7.84 14.37 -13.24
CA GLY A 98 -9.16 14.84 -12.83
C GLY A 98 -9.67 14.25 -11.52
N ARG A 99 -8.81 13.65 -10.69
CA ARG A 99 -9.14 13.11 -9.37
C ARG A 99 -8.75 14.11 -8.27
N ASP A 100 -9.44 14.04 -7.13
CA ASP A 100 -9.01 14.78 -5.94
C ASP A 100 -7.67 14.22 -5.45
N PRO A 101 -6.59 15.02 -5.40
CA PRO A 101 -5.29 14.57 -4.87
C PRO A 101 -5.38 14.06 -3.43
N LYS A 102 -6.33 14.56 -2.62
CA LYS A 102 -6.52 14.10 -1.23
C LYS A 102 -7.20 12.73 -1.13
N ALA A 103 -7.85 12.28 -2.20
CA ALA A 103 -8.41 10.93 -2.26
C ALA A 103 -7.33 9.84 -2.46
N VAL A 104 -6.07 10.23 -2.70
CA VAL A 104 -4.95 9.29 -2.76
C VAL A 104 -4.18 9.30 -1.44
N GLY A 105 -4.44 8.26 -0.66
CA GLY A 105 -3.82 7.98 0.63
C GLY A 105 -2.46 7.27 0.55
N ALA A 106 -1.93 6.92 1.71
CA ALA A 106 -0.74 6.08 1.85
C ALA A 106 -0.89 5.10 3.01
N ALA A 107 -0.58 3.83 2.77
CA ALA A 107 -0.47 2.82 3.81
C ALA A 107 0.98 2.30 3.85
N LEU A 108 1.73 2.75 4.85
CA LEU A 108 3.16 2.55 4.99
C LEU A 108 3.48 1.19 5.62
N ARG A 109 4.34 0.42 4.95
CA ARG A 109 5.00 -0.75 5.53
C ARG A 109 6.39 -0.40 6.00
N VAL A 110 6.74 -0.72 7.24
CA VAL A 110 8.10 -0.58 7.78
C VAL A 110 8.74 -1.96 7.92
N ASN A 111 9.87 -2.18 7.26
CA ASN A 111 10.65 -3.42 7.32
C ASN A 111 11.94 -3.18 8.10
N ALA A 112 12.07 -3.77 9.29
CA ALA A 112 13.33 -3.74 10.01
C ALA A 112 14.22 -4.94 9.64
N ALA A 113 15.53 -4.70 9.59
CA ALA A 113 16.52 -5.75 9.36
C ALA A 113 16.72 -6.59 10.64
N PRO A 114 17.02 -7.90 10.51
CA PRO A 114 17.35 -8.74 11.65
C PRO A 114 18.48 -8.14 12.50
N GLY A 115 18.34 -8.20 13.83
CA GLY A 115 19.31 -7.62 14.77
C GLY A 115 19.23 -6.10 14.93
N THR A 116 18.23 -5.44 14.35
CA THR A 116 17.99 -4.01 14.62
C THR A 116 17.36 -3.85 16.00
N GLU A 117 17.94 -2.98 16.82
CA GLU A 117 17.42 -2.68 18.16
C GLU A 117 16.03 -2.03 18.10
N PRO A 118 15.08 -2.40 18.99
CA PRO A 118 13.71 -1.86 18.99
C PRO A 118 13.64 -0.33 19.08
N GLU A 119 14.57 0.29 19.80
CA GLU A 119 14.70 1.74 19.94
C GLU A 119 14.96 2.41 18.58
N ILE A 120 15.86 1.83 17.77
CA ILE A 120 16.18 2.34 16.42
C ILE A 120 14.95 2.19 15.50
N ILE A 121 14.22 1.08 15.62
CA ILE A 121 12.98 0.86 14.87
C ILE A 121 11.94 1.91 15.25
N ALA A 122 11.69 2.12 16.54
CA ALA A 122 10.71 3.08 17.02
C ALA A 122 11.05 4.53 16.63
N GLU A 123 12.31 4.94 16.74
CA GLU A 123 12.78 6.25 16.29
C GLU A 123 12.56 6.44 14.78
N SER A 124 12.93 5.45 13.97
CA SER A 124 12.76 5.52 12.52
C SER A 124 11.29 5.55 12.11
N VAL A 125 10.44 4.73 12.74
CA VAL A 125 8.98 4.74 12.54
C VAL A 125 8.41 6.11 12.86
N THR A 126 8.75 6.69 14.02
CA THR A 126 8.25 8.00 14.45
C THR A 126 8.64 9.09 13.44
N LYS A 127 9.90 9.10 13.00
CA LYS A 127 10.42 10.03 12.00
C LYS A 127 9.69 9.91 10.66
N ILE A 128 9.52 8.70 10.12
CA ILE A 128 8.89 8.54 8.80
C ILE A 128 7.38 8.80 8.84
N VAL A 129 6.69 8.42 9.93
CA VAL A 129 5.25 8.70 10.10
C VAL A 129 5.01 10.20 10.18
N ALA A 130 5.84 10.93 10.93
CA ALA A 130 5.75 12.39 11.00
C ALA A 130 6.04 13.08 9.65
N ALA A 131 6.93 12.52 8.83
CA ALA A 131 7.28 13.10 7.54
C ALA A 131 6.27 12.77 6.42
N LEU A 132 5.78 11.53 6.37
CA LEU A 132 4.91 11.03 5.30
C LEU A 132 3.42 11.26 5.59
N GLU A 133 3.03 11.34 6.87
CA GLU A 133 1.64 11.41 7.33
C GLU A 133 0.74 10.34 6.66
N PRO A 134 1.09 9.04 6.72
CA PRO A 134 0.29 7.99 6.10
C PRO A 134 -1.02 7.73 6.86
N ASP A 135 -2.07 7.30 6.15
CA ASP A 135 -3.35 6.93 6.77
C ASP A 135 -3.22 5.70 7.67
N HIS A 136 -2.32 4.79 7.29
CA HIS A 136 -2.03 3.56 8.02
C HIS A 136 -0.53 3.30 8.03
N THR A 137 -0.02 2.78 9.14
CA THR A 137 1.36 2.27 9.26
C THR A 137 1.36 0.93 9.95
N PHE A 138 2.17 -0.01 9.46
CA PHE A 138 2.48 -1.22 10.19
C PHE A 138 3.97 -1.53 10.12
N VAL A 139 4.49 -2.14 11.19
CA VAL A 139 5.87 -2.61 11.28
C VAL A 139 5.86 -4.12 11.05
N ASP A 140 6.59 -4.57 10.04
CA ASP A 140 6.74 -5.98 9.73
C ASP A 140 7.84 -6.60 10.59
N LEU A 141 7.43 -7.43 11.54
CA LEU A 141 8.32 -8.15 12.46
C LEU A 141 8.57 -9.59 12.01
N THR A 142 8.06 -10.00 10.84
CA THR A 142 8.09 -11.41 10.36
C THR A 142 9.51 -11.99 10.36
N TYR A 143 10.53 -11.16 10.12
CA TYR A 143 11.93 -11.59 10.04
C TYR A 143 12.76 -11.30 11.29
N LEU A 144 12.13 -10.81 12.37
CA LEU A 144 12.82 -10.38 13.59
C LEU A 144 12.70 -11.37 14.74
N THR A 145 11.70 -12.25 14.69
CA THR A 145 11.33 -13.13 15.81
C THR A 145 11.18 -14.56 15.33
N SER A 146 11.51 -15.52 16.18
CA SER A 146 11.46 -16.96 15.89
C SER A 146 10.30 -17.69 16.56
N SER A 147 9.58 -17.01 17.47
CA SER A 147 8.40 -17.53 18.16
C SER A 147 7.28 -16.49 18.28
N VAL A 148 6.07 -16.95 18.60
CA VAL A 148 4.92 -16.06 18.85
C VAL A 148 5.15 -15.19 20.08
N ASP A 149 5.75 -15.74 21.14
CA ASP A 149 6.02 -14.99 22.37
C ASP A 149 7.02 -13.85 22.12
N GLU A 150 8.11 -14.13 21.40
CA GLU A 150 9.07 -13.09 20.98
C GLU A 150 8.40 -12.00 20.13
N HIS A 151 7.46 -12.38 19.25
CA HIS A 151 6.70 -11.45 18.42
C HIS A 151 5.80 -10.54 19.25
N LEU A 152 5.11 -11.09 20.25
CA LEU A 152 4.25 -10.33 21.15
C LEU A 152 5.07 -9.38 22.03
N ASP A 153 6.19 -9.85 22.60
CA ASP A 153 7.07 -9.04 23.43
C ASP A 153 7.68 -7.87 22.64
N LEU A 154 8.19 -8.14 21.44
CA LEU A 154 8.75 -7.10 20.58
C LEU A 154 7.68 -6.09 20.17
N THR A 155 6.47 -6.56 19.82
CA THR A 155 5.34 -5.68 19.49
C THR A 155 4.99 -4.78 20.68
N GLY A 156 4.87 -5.34 21.89
CA GLY A 156 4.60 -4.59 23.10
C GLY A 156 5.66 -3.51 23.37
N LYS A 157 6.95 -3.88 23.26
CA LYS A 157 8.07 -2.94 23.43
C LYS A 157 8.02 -1.81 22.40
N LEU A 158 7.77 -2.11 21.13
CA LEU A 158 7.66 -1.10 20.07
C LEU A 158 6.49 -0.14 20.29
N LEU A 159 5.32 -0.65 20.69
CA LEU A 159 4.16 0.18 21.02
C LEU A 159 4.46 1.14 22.17
N GLU A 160 5.13 0.66 23.23
CA GLU A 160 5.54 1.52 24.34
C GLU A 160 6.54 2.60 23.93
N LEU A 161 7.53 2.26 23.09
CA LEU A 161 8.54 3.20 22.62
C LEU A 161 7.94 4.28 21.73
N VAL A 162 7.09 3.90 20.78
CA VAL A 162 6.41 4.84 19.88
C VAL A 162 5.43 5.74 20.63
N ALA A 163 4.79 5.26 21.71
CA ALA A 163 3.88 6.08 22.52
C ALA A 163 4.57 7.16 23.38
N ARG A 164 5.90 7.10 23.55
CA ARG A 164 6.68 8.06 24.36
C ARG A 164 7.27 9.22 23.55
N GLY A 165 7.39 9.06 22.22
CA GLY A 165 7.94 10.05 21.28
C GLY A 165 6.85 10.84 20.58
#